data_AF-A0A4R2PPZ2-F1
#
_entry.id   AF-A0A4R2PPZ2-F1
#
_cell.length_a   1.000
_cell.length_b   1.000
_cell.length_c   1.000
_cell.angle_alpha   90.00
_cell.angle_beta   90.00
_cell.angle_gamma   90.00
#
_symmetry.space_group_name_H-M   'P 1'
#
loop_
_entity.id
_entity.type
_entity.pdbx_description
1 polymer ?
#
loop_
_entity_poly.entity_id
_entity_poly.type
_entity_poly.pdbx_seq_one_letter_code
_entity_poly.pdbx_strand_id
1 'polypeptide(L)'
;MDRTRLTGPLAFSPPRSLGARGGGPYVPGRMARIPTRSNDWGFPRWRGYGAGREAANVRLCDRHGCEEPGDCPAPKSPNSPDRWYFCQAHAAEYNRGWNYFEGLSAEEAAAREADERRDAGGYQQSRHQAWAGPGDGTRSRDEMRALEVLELEVDSSFDDVRLAWRRLAKSNHPDVRPGDAEAAKRFQAIQAAYEVLRAAEDARTWKPRAEA
;
A
#
# COMPACT_ATOMS: atom_id res chain seq x y z
N MET A 1 32.26 64.49 5.52
CA MET A 1 31.36 63.65 4.70
C MET A 1 31.70 62.21 5.05
N ASP A 2 30.88 61.36 5.63
CA ASP A 2 29.46 61.38 5.94
C ASP A 2 29.18 60.27 6.98
N ARG A 3 28.19 60.49 7.86
CA ARG A 3 27.31 59.52 8.59
C ARG A 3 27.90 58.25 9.26
N THR A 4 28.06 58.21 10.60
CA THR A 4 27.08 57.92 11.69
C THR A 4 26.85 56.43 12.06
N ARG A 5 26.81 56.22 13.40
CA ARG A 5 26.25 55.11 14.22
C ARG A 5 27.25 54.02 14.63
N LEU A 6 27.83 54.06 15.85
CA LEU A 6 27.26 53.81 17.20
C LEU A 6 26.63 52.41 17.36
N THR A 7 27.44 51.46 17.81
CA THR A 7 27.01 50.24 18.52
C THR A 7 27.77 50.19 19.86
N GLY A 8 27.06 50.40 20.96
CA GLY A 8 27.55 50.27 22.34
C GLY A 8 26.87 49.09 23.05
N PRO A 9 27.48 48.53 24.11
CA PRO A 9 27.24 47.14 24.53
C PRO A 9 26.22 46.96 25.67
N LEU A 10 25.86 45.67 25.78
CA LEU A 10 25.08 44.90 26.75
C LEU A 10 25.00 45.43 28.20
N ALA A 11 23.80 45.37 28.79
CA ALA A 11 23.60 45.40 30.23
C ALA A 11 22.64 44.30 30.69
N PHE A 12 23.13 43.55 31.67
CA PHE A 12 22.53 42.44 32.41
C PHE A 12 21.47 42.96 33.39
N SER A 13 20.40 42.21 33.66
CA SER A 13 19.59 42.42 34.88
C SER A 13 19.03 41.10 35.45
N PRO A 14 19.06 40.94 36.79
CA PRO A 14 18.84 39.67 37.52
C PRO A 14 17.36 39.35 37.80
N PRO A 15 17.03 38.13 38.28
CA PRO A 15 15.66 37.72 38.57
C PRO A 15 15.17 38.33 39.89
N ARG A 16 13.91 38.78 39.91
CA ARG A 16 13.24 39.30 41.11
C ARG A 16 12.26 38.27 41.69
N SER A 17 12.24 38.27 43.01
CA SER A 17 11.73 37.29 43.97
C SER A 17 10.22 37.02 43.99
N LEU A 18 9.91 35.84 44.50
CA LEU A 18 8.61 35.30 44.92
C LEU A 18 7.78 36.26 45.78
N GLY A 19 6.49 36.37 45.43
CA GLY A 19 5.43 36.90 46.28
C GLY A 19 4.23 35.95 46.22
N ALA A 20 3.95 35.30 47.34
CA ALA A 20 2.85 34.36 47.52
C ALA A 20 1.55 35.08 47.94
N ARG A 21 0.43 34.42 47.62
CA ARG A 21 -0.92 34.49 48.21
C ARG A 21 -1.92 35.45 47.58
N GLY A 22 -2.79 34.85 46.78
CA GLY A 22 -4.16 35.30 46.51
C GLY A 22 -4.98 34.10 46.06
N GLY A 23 -5.73 33.48 47.00
CA GLY A 23 -6.65 32.38 46.70
C GLY A 23 -7.82 32.90 45.87
N GLY A 24 -7.82 32.57 44.58
CA GLY A 24 -8.98 32.76 43.70
C GLY A 24 -9.95 31.58 43.81
N PRO A 25 -11.26 31.82 43.62
CA PRO A 25 -12.32 30.88 43.97
C PRO A 25 -12.26 29.59 43.14
N TYR A 26 -12.49 28.48 43.85
CA TYR A 26 -12.74 27.16 43.29
C TYR A 26 -13.86 27.24 42.24
N VAL A 27 -13.52 27.04 40.97
CA VAL A 27 -14.48 26.82 39.88
C VAL A 27 -14.75 25.32 39.80
N PRO A 28 -15.93 24.81 40.22
CA PRO A 28 -16.29 23.44 39.95
C PRO A 28 -16.67 23.30 38.48
N GLY A 29 -16.20 22.23 37.85
CA GLY A 29 -16.82 21.71 36.62
C GLY A 29 -16.19 22.16 35.31
N ARG A 30 -14.88 21.96 35.12
CA ARG A 30 -14.47 21.41 33.81
C ARG A 30 -14.89 19.95 33.83
N MET A 31 -16.02 19.64 33.18
CA MET A 31 -16.27 18.27 32.73
C MET A 31 -15.01 17.83 31.99
N ALA A 32 -14.33 16.82 32.52
CA ALA A 32 -13.17 16.23 31.86
C ALA A 32 -13.61 15.87 30.44
N ARG A 33 -12.92 16.40 29.41
CA ARG A 33 -13.17 15.97 28.04
C ARG A 33 -12.92 14.47 28.01
N ILE A 34 -13.96 13.69 27.72
CA ILE A 34 -13.84 12.25 27.52
C ILE A 34 -12.82 12.05 26.38
N PRO A 35 -11.70 11.33 26.59
CA PRO A 35 -10.75 11.07 25.53
C PRO A 35 -11.40 10.20 24.44
N THR A 36 -11.47 10.71 23.21
CA THR A 36 -12.05 10.01 22.05
C THR A 36 -11.10 9.02 21.39
N ARG A 37 -9.84 8.98 21.85
CA ARG A 37 -8.82 8.06 21.34
C ARG A 37 -8.84 6.79 22.18
N SER A 38 -9.29 5.70 21.56
CA SER A 38 -9.35 4.38 22.18
C SER A 38 -7.97 3.93 22.65
N ASN A 39 -7.92 3.28 23.81
CA ASN A 39 -6.70 2.68 24.36
C ASN A 39 -6.27 1.39 23.61
N ASP A 40 -6.55 1.28 22.30
CA ASP A 40 -6.48 0.05 21.50
C ASP A 40 -5.33 0.02 20.48
N TRP A 41 -4.22 0.68 20.83
CA TRP A 41 -3.04 0.82 19.97
C TRP A 41 -1.75 0.28 20.60
N GLY A 42 -1.79 -0.95 21.13
CA GLY A 42 -0.58 -1.67 21.57
C GLY A 42 -0.72 -3.19 21.50
N PHE A 43 0.26 -3.86 20.90
CA PHE A 43 0.38 -5.32 20.73
C PHE A 43 0.88 -5.98 22.04
N PRO A 44 0.43 -7.19 22.47
CA PRO A 44 -0.49 -8.17 21.84
C PRO A 44 -1.99 -7.82 21.95
N ARG A 45 -2.73 -7.94 20.84
CA ARG A 45 -4.14 -7.50 20.68
C ARG A 45 -5.19 -8.53 21.14
N TRP A 46 -5.34 -8.73 22.43
CA TRP A 46 -6.54 -9.41 22.95
C TRP A 46 -7.22 -8.46 23.93
N ARG A 47 -8.24 -7.75 23.45
CA ARG A 47 -9.23 -7.13 24.33
C ARG A 47 -9.84 -8.24 25.20
N GLY A 48 -10.11 -7.96 26.47
CA GLY A 48 -10.85 -8.89 27.33
C GLY A 48 -12.20 -9.24 26.69
N TYR A 49 -12.53 -10.52 26.65
CA TYR A 49 -13.81 -11.00 26.14
C TYR A 49 -14.95 -10.37 26.94
N GLY A 50 -15.60 -9.37 26.34
CA GLY A 50 -16.65 -8.61 27.01
C GLY A 50 -16.83 -7.20 26.46
N ALA A 51 -16.72 -7.01 25.14
CA ALA A 51 -17.32 -5.82 24.54
C ALA A 51 -18.84 -6.00 24.65
N GLY A 52 -19.49 -5.08 25.37
CA GLY A 52 -20.93 -5.13 25.61
C GLY A 52 -21.69 -5.28 24.30
N ARG A 53 -22.67 -6.18 24.27
CA ARG A 53 -23.67 -6.24 23.20
C ARG A 53 -24.68 -5.14 23.47
N GLU A 54 -24.23 -3.90 23.33
CA GLU A 54 -25.15 -2.78 23.26
C GLU A 54 -26.00 -2.96 21.99
N ALA A 55 -27.32 -2.79 22.11
CA ALA A 55 -28.21 -2.91 20.97
C ALA A 55 -27.77 -1.90 19.91
N ALA A 56 -27.29 -2.39 18.76
CA ALA A 56 -26.97 -1.53 17.64
C ALA A 56 -28.25 -0.77 17.26
N ASN A 57 -28.22 0.55 17.33
CA ASN A 57 -29.32 1.37 16.84
C ASN A 57 -29.40 1.20 15.32
N VAL A 58 -30.26 0.28 14.87
CA VAL A 58 -30.53 0.06 13.45
C VAL A 58 -31.35 1.25 12.96
N ARG A 59 -30.74 2.09 12.11
CA ARG A 59 -31.48 3.11 11.37
C ARG A 59 -32.24 2.44 10.25
N LEU A 60 -33.48 2.85 10.02
CA LEU A 60 -34.26 2.38 8.88
C LEU A 60 -33.88 3.17 7.62
N CYS A 61 -34.11 2.57 6.47
CA CYS A 61 -33.96 3.20 5.16
C CYS A 61 -34.86 4.43 5.04
N ASP A 62 -34.32 5.56 4.58
CA ASP A 62 -35.04 6.82 4.38
C ASP A 62 -35.99 6.79 3.17
N ARG A 63 -36.04 5.70 2.41
CA ARG A 63 -36.96 5.57 1.27
C ARG A 63 -38.37 5.27 1.75
N HIS A 64 -39.34 6.02 1.20
CA HIS A 64 -40.76 5.82 1.47
C HIS A 64 -41.18 4.35 1.30
N GLY A 65 -41.71 3.76 2.37
CA GLY A 65 -42.22 2.38 2.36
C GLY A 65 -41.17 1.28 2.46
N CYS A 66 -39.90 1.61 2.76
CA CYS A 66 -38.85 0.63 3.00
C CYS A 66 -38.56 0.49 4.49
N GLU A 67 -38.61 -0.74 5.01
CA GLU A 67 -38.33 -1.09 6.42
C GLU A 67 -36.96 -1.76 6.61
N GLU A 68 -36.15 -1.82 5.55
CA GLU A 68 -34.82 -2.41 5.59
C GLU A 68 -33.83 -1.50 6.34
N PRO A 69 -32.72 -2.06 6.90
CA PRO A 69 -31.69 -1.26 7.54
C PRO A 69 -30.99 -0.29 6.56
N GLY A 70 -30.85 0.96 6.99
CA GLY A 70 -30.26 2.07 6.25
C GLY A 70 -28.77 2.25 6.52
N ASP A 71 -27.93 1.28 6.13
CA ASP A 71 -26.50 1.29 6.42
C ASP A 71 -25.66 2.10 5.40
N CYS A 72 -26.25 2.46 4.25
CA CYS A 72 -25.53 3.11 3.16
C CYS A 72 -25.79 4.63 3.15
N PRO A 73 -24.82 5.48 3.56
CA PRO A 73 -24.98 6.93 3.50
C PRO A 73 -24.81 7.44 2.07
N ALA A 74 -25.78 8.21 1.58
CA ALA A 74 -25.76 8.88 0.29
C ALA A 74 -25.80 10.42 0.51
N PRO A 75 -25.07 11.23 -0.28
CA PRO A 75 -25.19 12.69 -0.22
C PRO A 75 -26.63 13.14 -0.54
N LYS A 76 -27.09 14.31 -0.07
CA LYS A 76 -28.38 14.87 -0.53
C LYS A 76 -28.22 15.77 -1.76
N SER A 77 -27.10 16.48 -1.84
CA SER A 77 -26.71 17.29 -2.99
C SER A 77 -25.19 17.32 -3.12
N PRO A 78 -24.62 17.60 -4.32
CA PRO A 78 -23.18 17.49 -4.58
C PRO A 78 -22.29 18.27 -3.61
N ASN A 79 -22.78 19.37 -3.04
CA ASN A 79 -22.02 20.27 -2.16
C ASN A 79 -22.66 20.44 -0.76
N SER A 80 -23.61 19.59 -0.34
CA SER A 80 -24.17 19.65 1.02
C SER A 80 -23.57 18.60 1.95
N PRO A 81 -23.41 18.90 3.25
CA PRO A 81 -23.00 17.93 4.26
C PRO A 81 -24.12 16.95 4.63
N ASP A 82 -25.36 17.23 4.20
CA ASP A 82 -26.52 16.42 4.52
C ASP A 82 -26.48 15.08 3.79
N ARG A 83 -26.95 14.03 4.48
CA ARG A 83 -26.94 12.66 3.97
C ARG A 83 -28.30 11.97 4.14
N TRP A 84 -28.67 11.16 3.16
CA TRP A 84 -29.71 10.13 3.25
C TRP A 84 -29.08 8.80 3.66
N TYR A 85 -29.84 7.94 4.32
CA TYR A 85 -29.44 6.61 4.72
C TYR A 85 -30.34 5.58 4.02
N PHE A 86 -29.77 4.82 3.08
CA PHE A 86 -30.50 3.84 2.29
C PHE A 86 -30.06 2.40 2.61
N CYS A 87 -30.92 1.43 2.33
CA CYS A 87 -30.51 0.04 2.22
C CYS A 87 -29.66 -0.17 0.95
N GLN A 88 -29.00 -1.32 0.82
CA GLN A 88 -28.12 -1.61 -0.31
C GLN A 88 -28.83 -1.49 -1.67
N ALA A 89 -30.07 -1.96 -1.76
CA ALA A 89 -30.85 -1.89 -2.99
C ALA A 89 -31.09 -0.43 -3.42
N HIS A 90 -31.59 0.39 -2.50
CA HIS A 90 -31.92 1.79 -2.77
C HIS A 90 -30.69 2.70 -2.91
N ALA A 91 -29.59 2.38 -2.24
CA ALA A 91 -28.31 3.03 -2.48
C ALA A 91 -27.82 2.78 -3.92
N ALA A 92 -28.01 1.57 -4.45
CA ALA A 92 -27.68 1.29 -5.84
C ALA A 92 -28.57 2.08 -6.82
N GLU A 93 -29.87 2.23 -6.55
CA GLU A 93 -30.75 3.06 -7.39
C GLU A 93 -30.36 4.54 -7.34
N TYR A 94 -30.06 5.04 -6.15
CA TYR A 94 -29.60 6.40 -5.93
C TYR A 94 -28.31 6.69 -6.70
N ASN A 95 -27.32 5.80 -6.59
CA ASN A 95 -26.03 5.93 -7.28
C ASN A 95 -26.17 5.88 -8.81
N ARG A 96 -27.14 5.12 -9.35
CA ARG A 96 -27.42 5.10 -10.79
C ARG A 96 -27.99 6.42 -11.31
N GLY A 97 -28.77 7.11 -10.48
CA GLY A 97 -29.36 8.42 -10.82
C GLY A 97 -28.46 9.61 -10.47
N TRP A 98 -27.35 9.38 -9.79
CA TRP A 98 -26.48 10.44 -9.30
C TRP A 98 -25.58 11.00 -10.40
N ASN A 99 -25.71 12.30 -10.68
CA ASN A 99 -24.79 13.00 -11.55
C ASN A 99 -23.87 13.90 -10.72
N TYR A 100 -22.59 13.52 -10.61
CA TYR A 100 -21.58 14.29 -9.89
C TYR A 100 -21.42 15.73 -10.41
N PHE A 101 -21.75 15.97 -11.68
CA PHE A 101 -21.67 17.28 -12.35
C PHE A 101 -23.01 18.03 -12.39
N GLU A 102 -24.02 17.56 -11.67
CA GLU A 102 -25.31 18.25 -11.60
C GLU A 102 -25.12 19.68 -11.04
N GLY A 103 -25.34 20.68 -11.90
CA GLY A 103 -25.19 22.11 -11.57
C GLY A 103 -23.88 22.77 -12.00
N LEU A 104 -22.94 22.06 -12.63
CA LEU A 104 -21.80 22.66 -13.33
C LEU A 104 -22.07 22.76 -14.83
N SER A 105 -21.56 23.81 -15.47
CA SER A 105 -21.51 23.85 -16.95
C SER A 105 -20.56 22.77 -17.48
N ALA A 106 -20.72 22.38 -18.75
CA ALA A 106 -19.85 21.37 -19.37
C ALA A 106 -18.36 21.78 -19.33
N GLU A 107 -18.06 23.09 -19.41
CA GLU A 107 -16.70 23.62 -19.33
C GLU A 107 -16.13 23.52 -17.92
N GLU A 108 -16.91 23.82 -16.89
CA GLU A 108 -16.48 23.71 -15.48
C GLU A 108 -16.35 22.25 -15.03
N ALA A 109 -17.22 21.35 -15.53
CA ALA A 109 -17.11 19.91 -15.33
C ALA A 109 -15.80 19.36 -15.92
N ALA A 110 -15.46 19.76 -17.16
CA ALA A 110 -14.22 19.37 -17.82
C ALA A 110 -12.98 19.93 -17.12
N ALA A 111 -13.04 21.18 -16.62
CA ALA A 111 -11.97 21.78 -15.84
C ALA A 111 -11.72 21.01 -14.52
N ARG A 112 -12.79 20.63 -13.82
CA ARG A 112 -12.71 19.85 -12.57
C ARG A 112 -12.16 18.44 -12.83
N GLU A 113 -12.59 17.78 -13.91
CA GLU A 113 -12.04 16.49 -14.33
C GLU A 113 -10.55 16.60 -14.69
N ALA A 114 -10.14 17.69 -15.36
CA ALA A 114 -8.74 17.92 -15.74
C ALA A 114 -7.83 18.15 -14.52
N ASP A 115 -8.31 18.87 -13.50
CA ASP A 115 -7.58 19.08 -12.25
C ASP A 115 -7.55 17.79 -11.41
N GLU A 116 -8.67 17.06 -11.26
CA GLU A 116 -8.70 15.75 -10.60
C GLU A 116 -7.73 14.76 -11.26
N ARG A 117 -7.69 14.74 -12.61
CA ARG A 117 -6.74 13.91 -13.38
C ARG A 117 -5.28 14.32 -13.18
N ARG A 118 -5.02 15.62 -13.01
CA ARG A 118 -3.68 16.15 -12.73
C ARG A 118 -3.20 15.70 -11.36
N ASP A 119 -4.06 15.80 -10.34
CA ASP A 119 -3.73 15.42 -8.97
C ASP A 119 -3.67 13.89 -8.78
N ALA A 120 -4.56 13.15 -9.43
CA ALA A 120 -4.54 11.68 -9.45
C ALA A 120 -3.42 11.10 -10.35
N GLY A 121 -2.76 11.93 -11.16
CA GLY A 121 -1.68 11.53 -12.06
C GLY A 121 -0.49 10.88 -11.35
N GLY A 122 -0.27 11.22 -10.07
CA GLY A 122 0.75 10.57 -9.24
C GLY A 122 0.48 9.08 -8.96
N TYR A 123 -0.79 8.66 -8.98
CA TYR A 123 -1.20 7.25 -8.78
C TYR A 123 -1.30 6.46 -10.11
N GLN A 124 -1.58 7.14 -11.23
CA GLN A 124 -1.62 6.49 -12.55
C GLN A 124 -0.24 6.28 -13.19
N GLN A 125 0.76 7.11 -12.86
CA GLN A 125 2.09 7.02 -13.48
C GLN A 125 2.95 5.84 -12.98
N SER A 126 2.51 5.05 -11.99
CA SER A 126 3.26 3.88 -11.51
C SER A 126 2.92 2.58 -12.24
N ARG A 127 2.64 2.61 -13.55
CA ARG A 127 2.55 1.37 -14.35
C ARG A 127 3.90 0.87 -14.87
N HIS A 128 4.99 1.61 -14.64
CA HIS A 128 6.29 1.33 -15.26
C HIS A 128 7.51 1.19 -14.31
N GLN A 129 7.40 1.43 -13.00
CA GLN A 129 8.51 1.29 -12.02
C GLN A 129 7.89 0.85 -10.67
N ALA A 130 8.34 -0.13 -9.88
CA ALA A 130 9.69 -0.58 -9.60
C ALA A 130 9.70 -1.93 -8.81
N TRP A 131 9.31 -3.06 -9.42
CA TRP A 131 9.51 -4.40 -8.79
C TRP A 131 9.96 -5.48 -9.77
N ALA A 132 9.62 -5.39 -11.05
CA ALA A 132 10.23 -6.23 -12.07
C ALA A 132 11.63 -5.68 -12.35
N GLY A 133 12.67 -6.49 -12.07
CA GLY A 133 14.03 -6.20 -12.51
C GLY A 133 14.13 -6.13 -14.04
N PRO A 134 15.33 -5.88 -14.60
CA PRO A 134 15.53 -5.90 -16.04
C PRO A 134 15.11 -7.27 -16.60
N GLY A 135 14.05 -7.28 -17.39
CA GLY A 135 13.47 -8.47 -17.99
C GLY A 135 12.23 -8.09 -18.82
N ASP A 136 11.96 -8.87 -19.86
CA ASP A 136 10.77 -8.80 -20.70
C ASP A 136 9.46 -9.17 -19.97
N GLY A 137 9.54 -9.48 -18.68
CA GLY A 137 8.43 -9.92 -17.84
C GLY A 137 8.00 -11.36 -18.07
N THR A 138 8.69 -12.11 -18.94
CA THR A 138 8.31 -13.49 -19.29
C THR A 138 8.90 -14.54 -18.34
N ARG A 139 9.92 -14.19 -17.55
CA ARG A 139 10.65 -15.08 -16.64
C ARG A 139 10.63 -14.58 -15.20
N SER A 140 10.58 -15.49 -14.24
CA SER A 140 10.70 -15.15 -12.82
C SER A 140 12.12 -14.70 -12.44
N ARG A 141 12.26 -14.05 -11.28
CA ARG A 141 13.55 -13.57 -10.78
C ARG A 141 14.56 -14.68 -10.50
N ASP A 142 14.08 -15.86 -10.13
CA ASP A 142 14.93 -17.02 -9.89
C ASP A 142 15.36 -17.69 -11.20
N GLU A 143 14.52 -17.65 -12.24
CA GLU A 143 14.91 -18.07 -13.60
C GLU A 143 16.02 -17.19 -14.17
N MET A 144 15.93 -15.86 -13.99
CA MET A 144 16.99 -14.94 -14.45
C MET A 144 18.34 -15.23 -13.78
N ARG A 145 18.34 -15.50 -12.47
CA ARG A 145 19.55 -15.90 -11.75
C ARG A 145 20.09 -17.26 -12.21
N ALA A 146 19.20 -18.20 -12.53
CA ALA A 146 19.59 -19.50 -13.03
C ALA A 146 20.23 -19.41 -14.43
N LEU A 147 19.71 -18.54 -15.30
CA LEU A 147 20.30 -18.28 -16.63
C LEU A 147 21.69 -17.64 -16.52
N GLU A 148 21.87 -16.71 -15.57
CA GLU A 148 23.19 -16.10 -15.28
C GLU A 148 24.22 -17.17 -14.86
N VAL A 149 23.84 -18.12 -14.00
CA VAL A 149 24.71 -19.23 -13.56
C VAL A 149 25.11 -20.15 -14.73
N LEU A 150 24.23 -20.31 -15.72
CA LEU A 150 24.49 -21.12 -16.92
C LEU A 150 25.15 -20.33 -18.06
N GLU A 151 25.44 -19.04 -17.85
CA GLU A 151 26.00 -18.12 -18.85
C GLU A 151 25.12 -18.01 -20.11
N LEU A 152 23.81 -17.88 -19.91
CA LEU A 152 22.80 -17.80 -20.97
C LEU A 152 22.02 -16.47 -20.92
N GLU A 153 21.56 -16.04 -22.09
CA GLU A 153 20.70 -14.87 -22.25
C GLU A 153 19.25 -15.15 -21.86
N VAL A 154 18.50 -14.10 -21.55
CA VAL A 154 17.09 -14.18 -21.10
C VAL A 154 16.15 -14.84 -22.10
N ASP A 155 16.45 -14.73 -23.39
CA ASP A 155 15.69 -15.26 -24.51
C ASP A 155 16.09 -16.70 -24.90
N SER A 156 17.06 -17.30 -24.20
CA SER A 156 17.53 -18.65 -24.47
C SER A 156 16.42 -19.69 -24.35
N SER A 157 16.44 -20.67 -25.27
CA SER A 157 15.48 -21.77 -25.28
C SER A 157 15.82 -22.83 -24.23
N PHE A 158 14.87 -23.68 -23.88
CA PHE A 158 15.12 -24.79 -22.96
C PHE A 158 16.12 -25.83 -23.54
N ASP A 159 16.21 -25.93 -24.87
CA ASP A 159 17.20 -26.78 -25.53
C ASP A 159 18.63 -26.29 -25.32
N ASP A 160 18.82 -24.97 -25.36
CA ASP A 160 20.10 -24.31 -25.08
C ASP A 160 20.50 -24.50 -23.61
N VAL A 161 19.52 -24.40 -22.69
CA VAL A 161 19.70 -24.71 -21.27
C VAL A 161 20.20 -26.14 -21.06
N ARG A 162 19.61 -27.13 -21.75
CA ARG A 162 20.05 -28.54 -21.67
C ARG A 162 21.45 -28.76 -22.25
N LEU A 163 21.83 -28.02 -23.29
CA LEU A 163 23.17 -28.08 -23.87
C LEU A 163 24.22 -27.45 -22.96
N ALA A 164 23.94 -26.25 -22.44
CA ALA A 164 24.81 -25.52 -21.52
C ALA A 164 25.03 -26.29 -20.22
N TRP A 165 23.97 -26.85 -19.64
CA TRP A 165 24.06 -27.70 -18.45
C TRP A 165 25.00 -28.89 -18.66
N ARG A 166 24.84 -29.65 -19.76
CA ARG A 166 25.72 -30.80 -20.05
C ARG A 166 27.18 -30.39 -20.22
N ARG A 167 27.43 -29.26 -20.90
CA ARG A 167 28.77 -28.69 -21.09
C ARG A 167 29.42 -28.33 -19.75
N LEU A 168 28.72 -27.53 -18.94
CA LEU A 168 29.23 -27.02 -17.66
C LEU A 168 29.34 -28.12 -16.60
N ALA A 169 28.42 -29.07 -16.57
CA ALA A 169 28.45 -30.23 -15.67
C ALA A 169 29.68 -31.11 -15.94
N LYS A 170 30.00 -31.37 -17.22
CA LYS A 170 31.19 -32.16 -17.58
C LYS A 170 32.49 -31.46 -17.19
N SER A 171 32.57 -30.15 -17.38
CA SER A 171 33.77 -29.36 -17.04
C SER A 171 34.00 -29.20 -15.53
N ASN A 172 32.92 -29.20 -14.73
CA ASN A 172 33.00 -29.02 -13.27
C ASN A 172 32.74 -30.31 -12.48
N HIS A 173 32.67 -31.46 -13.13
CA HIS A 173 32.39 -32.74 -12.47
C HIS A 173 33.48 -33.08 -11.45
N PRO A 174 33.14 -33.56 -10.23
CA PRO A 174 34.12 -33.91 -9.20
C PRO A 174 35.11 -34.99 -9.66
N ASP A 175 34.70 -35.92 -10.52
CA ASP A 175 35.61 -36.95 -11.07
C ASP A 175 36.65 -36.38 -12.05
N VAL A 176 36.31 -35.31 -12.77
CA VAL A 176 37.23 -34.66 -13.73
C VAL A 176 38.18 -33.70 -13.01
N ARG A 177 37.74 -33.13 -11.88
CA ARG A 177 38.50 -32.20 -11.05
C ARG A 177 38.50 -32.63 -9.58
N PRO A 178 39.13 -33.77 -9.24
CA PRO A 178 39.15 -34.26 -7.88
C PRO A 178 39.94 -33.30 -6.97
N GLY A 179 39.37 -32.94 -5.82
CA GLY A 179 40.01 -32.09 -4.81
C GLY A 179 39.84 -30.58 -5.01
N ASP A 180 39.14 -30.13 -6.06
CA ASP A 180 38.85 -28.71 -6.28
C ASP A 180 37.51 -28.30 -5.63
N ALA A 181 37.61 -27.61 -4.49
CA ALA A 181 36.44 -27.14 -3.74
C ALA A 181 35.61 -26.10 -4.51
N GLU A 182 36.22 -25.31 -5.40
CA GLU A 182 35.52 -24.30 -6.20
C GLU A 182 34.76 -24.94 -7.37
N ALA A 183 35.34 -25.99 -7.99
CA ALA A 183 34.63 -26.78 -9.00
C ALA A 183 33.40 -27.48 -8.41
N ALA A 184 33.50 -28.02 -7.19
CA ALA A 184 32.38 -28.65 -6.50
C ALA A 184 31.24 -27.66 -6.18
N LYS A 185 31.57 -26.45 -5.70
CA LYS A 185 30.58 -25.38 -5.47
C LYS A 185 29.91 -24.94 -6.77
N ARG A 186 30.69 -24.75 -7.84
CA ARG A 186 30.15 -24.43 -9.17
C ARG A 186 29.24 -25.52 -9.69
N PHE A 187 29.60 -26.79 -9.54
CA PHE A 187 28.76 -27.91 -9.94
C PHE A 187 27.42 -27.92 -9.20
N GLN A 188 27.42 -27.69 -7.89
CA GLN A 188 26.19 -27.57 -7.10
C GLN A 188 25.32 -26.40 -7.57
N ALA A 189 25.92 -25.24 -7.86
CA ALA A 189 25.20 -24.08 -8.41
C ALA A 189 24.59 -24.38 -9.79
N ILE A 190 25.34 -25.06 -10.67
CA ILE A 190 24.88 -25.48 -12.00
C ILE A 190 23.69 -26.45 -11.90
N GLN A 191 23.74 -27.42 -10.96
CA GLN A 191 22.62 -28.34 -10.74
C GLN A 191 21.39 -27.56 -10.27
N ALA A 192 21.53 -26.74 -9.22
CA ALA A 192 20.43 -25.93 -8.68
C ALA A 192 19.79 -25.02 -9.75
N ALA A 193 20.59 -24.37 -10.58
CA ALA A 193 20.11 -23.53 -11.67
C ALA A 193 19.31 -24.35 -12.70
N TYR A 194 19.79 -25.54 -13.08
CA TYR A 194 19.06 -26.40 -14.00
C TYR A 194 17.72 -26.88 -13.41
N GLU A 195 17.65 -27.17 -12.12
CA GLU A 195 16.41 -27.61 -11.48
C GLU A 195 15.32 -26.53 -11.52
N VAL A 196 15.71 -25.27 -11.27
CA VAL A 196 14.80 -24.11 -11.33
C VAL A 196 14.24 -23.95 -12.74
N LEU A 197 15.10 -23.98 -13.77
CA LEU A 197 14.67 -23.82 -15.16
C LEU A 197 13.82 -24.99 -15.65
N ARG A 198 14.15 -26.22 -15.24
CA ARG A 198 13.34 -27.41 -15.51
C ARG A 198 11.95 -27.32 -14.87
N ALA A 199 11.87 -26.95 -13.60
CA ALA A 199 10.59 -26.78 -12.91
C ALA A 199 9.73 -25.68 -13.56
N ALA A 200 10.34 -24.57 -14.00
CA ALA A 200 9.66 -23.52 -14.73
C ALA A 200 9.17 -23.97 -16.12
N GLU A 201 9.92 -24.83 -16.82
CA GLU A 201 9.47 -25.44 -18.08
C GLU A 201 8.32 -26.42 -17.86
N ASP A 202 8.43 -27.29 -16.85
CA ASP A 202 7.37 -28.24 -16.48
C ASP A 202 6.09 -27.51 -16.10
N ALA A 203 6.17 -26.42 -15.33
CA ALA A 203 5.01 -25.60 -14.96
C ALA A 203 4.35 -24.94 -16.18
N ARG A 204 5.14 -24.52 -17.19
CA ARG A 204 4.62 -23.94 -18.45
C ARG A 204 3.96 -24.98 -19.36
N THR A 205 4.47 -26.20 -19.35
CA THR A 205 4.00 -27.30 -20.21
C THR A 205 2.92 -28.16 -19.56
N TRP A 206 2.77 -28.08 -18.22
CA TRP A 206 1.78 -28.85 -17.48
C TRP A 206 0.35 -28.50 -17.90
N LYS A 207 -0.41 -29.54 -18.24
CA LYS A 207 -1.84 -29.46 -18.55
C LYS A 207 -2.61 -30.20 -17.45
N PRO A 208 -3.60 -29.57 -16.79
CA PRO A 208 -4.46 -30.30 -15.88
C PRO A 208 -5.21 -31.37 -16.68
N ARG A 209 -5.24 -32.59 -16.13
CA ARG A 209 -5.99 -33.69 -16.73
C ARG A 209 -7.47 -33.33 -16.59
N ALA A 210 -8.17 -33.16 -17.70
CA ALA A 210 -9.60 -32.85 -17.69
C ALA A 210 -10.33 -33.92 -16.86
N GLU A 211 -10.96 -33.50 -15.77
CA GLU A 211 -11.83 -34.36 -14.98
C GLU A 211 -13.02 -34.75 -15.87
N ALA A 212 -13.23 -36.07 -16.02
CA ALA A 212 -14.26 -36.68 -16.85
C ALA A 212 -15.51 -36.99 -16.04
#